data_AF-A0A5S5DRC4-F1
#
_entry.id   AF-A0A5S5DRC4-F1
#
_cell.length_a   1.000
_cell.length_b   1.000
_cell.length_c   1.000
_cell.angle_alpha   90.00
_cell.angle_beta   90.00
_cell.angle_gamma   90.00
#
_symmetry.space_group_name_H-M   'P 1'
#
loop_
_entity.id
_entity.type
_entity.pdbx_description
1 polymer ?
#
loop_
_entity_poly.entity_id
_entity_poly.type
_entity_poly.pdbx_seq_one_letter_code
_entity_poly.pdbx_strand_id
1 'polypeptide(L)'
;MEFELIVRGNEYGIQLNVTKFPLFCPSCRNYLTKIYEHNGSRYGQVGFIKCDCGETLSLTDSDNMIEYINIHVRKLKEVLDFKKLFQMEEKHFEKLKTDFGYNIYEKHLNEKIELNSLILNIENHLGEKISPMETEFPATIGIKKWIGLMKK
;
A
#
# COMPACT_ATOMS: atom_id res chain seq x y z
N MET A 1 6.95 -7.31 -9.29
CA MET A 1 5.61 -6.73 -9.09
C MET A 1 5.45 -6.43 -7.61
N GLU A 2 5.53 -5.15 -7.24
CA GLU A 2 5.67 -4.71 -5.83
C GLU A 2 4.34 -4.23 -5.21
N PHE A 3 3.49 -3.63 -6.06
CA PHE A 3 2.24 -3.02 -5.67
C PHE A 3 1.30 -2.95 -6.87
N GLU A 4 0.18 -3.66 -6.80
CA GLU A 4 -0.85 -3.64 -7.84
C GLU A 4 -2.16 -3.06 -7.32
N LEU A 5 -2.86 -2.37 -8.21
CA LEU A 5 -4.23 -1.92 -8.04
C LEU A 5 -5.11 -2.69 -9.02
N ILE A 6 -6.19 -3.28 -8.50
CA ILE A 6 -7.22 -3.94 -9.30
C ILE A 6 -8.45 -3.05 -9.28
N VAL A 7 -8.75 -2.43 -10.40
CA VAL A 7 -9.83 -1.43 -10.51
C VAL A 7 -11.10 -2.14 -10.94
N ARG A 8 -12.09 -2.22 -10.06
CA ARG A 8 -13.35 -2.93 -10.32
C ARG A 8 -14.53 -1.95 -10.31
N GLY A 9 -15.48 -2.17 -11.23
CA GLY A 9 -16.69 -1.37 -11.33
C GLY A 9 -17.72 -1.64 -10.22
N ASN A 10 -18.60 -0.64 -10.04
CA ASN A 10 -19.91 -0.59 -9.38
C ASN A 10 -20.15 -1.16 -7.97
N GLU A 11 -19.27 -1.97 -7.36
CA GLU A 11 -19.42 -2.38 -5.93
C GLU A 11 -18.10 -2.70 -5.22
N TYR A 12 -17.04 -3.07 -5.95
CA TYR A 12 -15.80 -3.58 -5.36
C TYR A 12 -14.69 -2.52 -5.20
N GLY A 13 -14.85 -1.36 -5.85
CA GLY A 13 -13.87 -0.27 -5.82
C GLY A 13 -12.49 -0.70 -6.30
N ILE A 14 -11.45 -0.15 -5.66
CA ILE A 14 -10.06 -0.50 -5.95
C ILE A 14 -9.57 -1.47 -4.88
N GLN A 15 -9.10 -2.64 -5.31
CA GLN A 15 -8.46 -3.63 -4.44
C GLN A 15 -6.95 -3.55 -4.59
N LEU A 16 -6.23 -3.80 -3.50
CA LEU A 16 -4.78 -3.74 -3.49
C LEU A 16 -4.18 -5.14 -3.44
N ASN A 17 -3.04 -5.33 -4.10
CA ASN A 17 -2.19 -6.48 -3.90
C ASN A 17 -0.76 -6.00 -3.65
N VAL A 18 -0.34 -6.02 -2.38
CA VAL A 18 0.92 -5.42 -1.94
C VAL A 18 1.89 -6.48 -1.48
N THR A 19 3.01 -6.63 -2.19
CA THR A 19 4.04 -7.62 -1.86
C THR A 19 5.25 -6.99 -1.15
N LYS A 20 5.40 -5.66 -1.20
CA LYS A 20 6.44 -4.93 -0.47
C LYS A 20 5.85 -3.80 0.36
N PHE A 21 6.06 -3.83 1.67
CA PHE A 21 5.46 -2.86 2.61
C PHE A 21 6.34 -2.65 3.85
N PRO A 22 6.24 -1.48 4.51
CA PRO A 22 6.86 -1.31 5.82
C PRO A 22 6.14 -2.17 6.86
N LEU A 23 6.86 -2.67 7.86
CA LEU A 23 6.25 -3.39 8.98
C LEU A 23 6.31 -2.54 10.24
N PHE A 24 5.19 -2.40 10.92
CA PHE A 24 5.10 -1.73 12.21
C PHE A 24 5.29 -2.73 13.35
N CYS A 25 6.05 -2.37 14.38
CA CYS A 25 6.18 -3.16 15.60
C CYS A 25 5.31 -2.56 16.72
N PRO A 26 4.26 -3.26 17.17
CA PRO A 26 3.43 -2.81 18.29
C PRO A 26 4.19 -2.65 19.61
N SER A 27 5.30 -3.38 19.79
CA SER A 27 6.07 -3.35 21.03
C SER A 27 6.94 -2.09 21.17
N CYS A 28 7.72 -1.71 20.15
CA CYS A 28 8.55 -0.50 20.19
C CYS A 28 7.89 0.72 19.54
N ARG A 29 6.69 0.57 18.97
CA ARG A 29 5.92 1.61 18.28
C ARG A 29 6.68 2.30 17.16
N ASN A 30 7.48 1.54 16.43
CA ASN A 30 8.25 2.00 15.28
C ASN A 30 8.11 1.05 14.11
N TYR A 31 8.35 1.57 12.91
CA TYR A 31 8.53 0.74 11.73
C TYR A 31 9.90 0.06 11.75
N LEU A 32 9.97 -1.16 11.21
CA LEU A 32 11.23 -1.82 10.91
C LEU A 32 12.02 -0.98 9.90
N THR A 33 13.33 -0.95 10.03
CA THR A 33 14.21 -0.12 9.18
C THR A 33 14.14 -0.54 7.71
N LYS A 34 13.91 -1.83 7.44
CA LYS A 34 13.83 -2.39 6.09
C LYS A 34 12.38 -2.64 5.68
N ILE A 35 12.11 -2.44 4.39
CA ILE A 35 10.87 -2.88 3.74
C ILE A 35 10.81 -4.40 3.82
N TYR A 36 9.64 -4.92 4.19
CA TYR A 36 9.36 -6.34 4.19
C TYR A 36 8.89 -6.78 2.81
N GLU A 37 9.35 -7.96 2.37
CA GLU A 37 8.94 -8.62 1.13
C GLU A 37 8.12 -9.87 1.48
N HIS A 38 6.87 -9.87 1.04
CA HIS A 38 5.92 -10.95 1.24
C HIS A 38 6.17 -12.05 0.20
N ASN A 39 6.46 -13.26 0.70
CA ASN A 39 6.83 -14.42 -0.13
C ASN A 39 5.72 -15.48 -0.19
N GLY A 40 4.48 -15.10 0.13
CA GLY A 40 3.34 -15.99 0.24
C GLY A 40 2.94 -16.31 1.68
N SER A 41 1.75 -16.89 1.81
CA SER A 41 1.21 -17.39 3.06
C SER A 41 0.56 -18.76 2.85
N ARG A 42 0.29 -19.47 3.95
CA ARG A 42 -0.45 -20.73 3.93
C ARG A 42 -1.64 -20.62 4.87
N TYR A 43 -2.85 -20.65 4.31
CA TYR A 43 -4.10 -20.43 5.06
C TYR A 43 -4.07 -19.11 5.83
N GLY A 44 -3.62 -18.04 5.17
CA GLY A 44 -3.42 -16.71 5.78
C GLY A 44 -2.21 -16.58 6.73
N GLN A 45 -1.46 -17.65 7.01
CA GLN A 45 -0.26 -17.59 7.87
C GLN A 45 0.98 -17.23 7.04
N VAL A 46 1.56 -16.06 7.30
CA VAL A 46 2.76 -15.57 6.60
C VAL A 46 4.03 -16.10 7.29
N GLY A 47 4.06 -16.02 8.63
CA GLY A 47 5.19 -16.51 9.43
C GLY A 47 5.64 -15.51 10.49
N PHE A 48 6.93 -15.57 10.85
CA PHE A 48 7.51 -14.76 11.91
C PHE A 48 8.67 -13.91 11.39
N ILE A 49 8.78 -12.69 11.92
CA ILE A 49 9.92 -11.80 11.67
C ILE A 49 10.39 -11.15 12.97
N LYS A 50 11.69 -10.89 13.05
CA LYS A 50 12.28 -10.20 14.20
C LYS A 50 12.34 -8.69 13.93
N CYS A 51 11.82 -7.90 14.86
CA CYS A 51 11.98 -6.44 14.84
C CYS A 51 13.40 -6.05 15.28
N ASP A 52 13.82 -4.85 14.88
CA ASP A 52 15.09 -4.24 15.28
C ASP A 52 15.20 -4.05 16.81
N CYS A 53 14.07 -3.95 17.53
CA CYS A 53 14.03 -3.94 19.00
C CYS A 53 14.21 -5.33 19.65
N GLY A 54 14.32 -6.39 18.85
CA GLY A 54 14.50 -7.77 19.29
C GLY A 54 13.23 -8.60 19.44
N GLU A 55 12.05 -7.98 19.36
CA GLU A 55 10.76 -8.67 19.51
C GLU A 55 10.38 -9.46 18.25
N THR A 56 9.76 -10.64 18.44
CA THR A 56 9.26 -11.48 17.33
C THR A 56 7.82 -11.11 17.00
N LEU A 57 7.58 -10.73 15.74
CA LEU A 57 6.26 -10.44 15.19
C LEU A 57 5.73 -11.68 14.46
N SER A 58 4.51 -12.10 14.79
CA SER A 58 3.78 -13.12 14.04
C SER A 58 2.85 -12.42 13.05
N LEU A 59 2.94 -12.81 11.78
CA LEU A 59 2.25 -12.14 10.67
C LEU A 59 1.19 -13.05 10.06
N THR A 60 0.00 -12.50 9.83
CA THR A 60 -1.04 -13.11 8.98
C THR A 60 -1.58 -12.09 7.99
N ASP A 61 -2.14 -12.54 6.88
CA ASP A 61 -2.62 -11.70 5.79
C ASP A 61 -4.08 -12.03 5.40
N SER A 62 -4.53 -11.43 4.30
CA SER A 62 -5.82 -11.68 3.65
C SER A 62 -5.81 -12.83 2.63
N ASP A 63 -4.81 -13.71 2.70
CA ASP A 63 -4.61 -14.91 1.86
C ASP A 63 -4.37 -14.57 0.38
N ASN A 64 -5.42 -14.39 -0.43
CA ASN A 64 -5.31 -14.31 -1.89
C ASN A 64 -4.82 -12.95 -2.44
N MET A 65 -5.26 -11.84 -1.85
CA MET A 65 -4.83 -10.49 -2.23
C MET A 65 -4.40 -9.78 -0.98
N ILE A 66 -3.16 -9.28 -0.95
CA ILE A 66 -2.61 -8.73 0.29
C ILE A 66 -3.03 -7.26 0.41
N GLU A 67 -4.18 -7.03 1.06
CA GLU A 67 -4.73 -5.69 1.35
C GLU A 67 -4.38 -5.21 2.76
N TYR A 68 -4.04 -6.14 3.66
CA TYR A 68 -3.58 -5.84 5.01
C TYR A 68 -2.65 -6.91 5.55
N ILE A 69 -1.97 -6.59 6.64
CA ILE A 69 -1.25 -7.55 7.49
C ILE A 69 -1.71 -7.40 8.94
N ASN A 70 -2.10 -8.50 9.57
CA ASN A 70 -2.20 -8.55 11.03
C ASN A 70 -0.82 -8.81 11.62
N ILE A 71 -0.46 -8.04 12.63
CA ILE A 71 0.80 -8.15 13.35
C ILE A 71 0.48 -8.50 14.79
N HIS A 72 0.94 -9.66 15.22
CA HIS A 72 0.73 -10.18 16.57
C HIS A 72 2.04 -10.22 17.34
N VAL A 73 2.03 -9.64 18.54
CA VAL A 73 3.18 -9.62 19.46
C VAL A 73 2.68 -9.87 20.87
N ARG A 74 2.94 -11.06 21.42
CA ARG A 74 2.45 -11.47 22.75
C ARG A 74 0.94 -11.23 22.88
N LYS A 75 0.53 -10.18 23.62
CA LYS A 75 -0.86 -9.77 23.84
C LYS A 75 -1.30 -8.57 22.99
N LEU A 76 -0.40 -7.99 22.19
CA LEU A 76 -0.67 -6.88 21.30
C LEU A 76 -1.05 -7.41 19.91
N LYS A 77 -2.02 -6.74 19.29
CA LYS A 77 -2.43 -6.95 17.91
C LYS A 77 -2.53 -5.60 17.23
N GLU A 78 -1.99 -5.51 16.03
CA GLU A 78 -2.12 -4.35 15.15
C GLU A 78 -2.55 -4.82 13.75
N VAL A 79 -3.31 -3.99 13.04
CA VAL A 79 -3.68 -4.26 11.64
C VAL A 79 -3.11 -3.16 10.78
N LEU A 80 -2.17 -3.54 9.91
CA LEU A 80 -1.62 -2.65 8.91
C LEU A 80 -2.50 -2.71 7.65
N ASP A 81 -3.47 -1.80 7.59
CA ASP A 81 -4.37 -1.63 6.44
C ASP A 81 -3.69 -0.77 5.37
N PHE A 82 -3.42 -1.35 4.19
CA PHE A 82 -2.65 -0.67 3.15
C PHE A 82 -3.42 0.46 2.46
N LYS A 83 -4.76 0.39 2.41
CA LYS A 83 -5.56 1.51 1.87
C LYS A 83 -5.43 2.73 2.76
N LYS A 84 -5.44 2.54 4.08
CA LYS A 84 -5.24 3.63 5.04
C LYS A 84 -3.78 4.10 5.04
N LEU A 85 -2.83 3.18 5.14
CA LEU A 85 -1.41 3.50 5.23
C LEU A 85 -0.90 4.30 4.03
N PHE A 86 -1.32 3.92 2.83
CA PHE A 86 -0.85 4.53 1.58
C PHE A 86 -1.81 5.56 0.99
N GLN A 87 -2.85 5.98 1.72
CA GLN A 87 -3.81 6.96 1.22
C GLN A 87 -4.46 6.51 -0.11
N MET A 88 -5.02 5.29 -0.11
CA MET A 88 -5.70 4.66 -1.25
C MET A 88 -7.13 4.24 -0.91
N GLU A 89 -7.78 5.01 -0.04
CA GLU A 89 -9.23 4.96 0.18
C GLU A 89 -9.97 5.71 -0.94
N GLU A 90 -11.28 5.47 -1.10
CA GLU A 90 -12.14 6.08 -2.13
C GLU A 90 -11.94 7.59 -2.28
N LYS A 91 -11.90 8.33 -1.16
CA LYS A 91 -11.69 9.79 -1.13
C LYS A 91 -10.42 10.25 -1.86
N HIS A 92 -9.38 9.42 -1.91
CA HIS A 92 -8.12 9.74 -2.57
C HIS A 92 -8.23 9.59 -4.09
N PHE A 93 -9.03 8.63 -4.56
CA PHE A 93 -9.33 8.48 -5.98
C PHE A 93 -10.34 9.51 -6.46
N GLU A 94 -11.29 9.91 -5.61
CA GLU A 94 -12.14 11.08 -5.89
C GLU A 94 -11.30 12.36 -5.98
N LYS A 95 -10.35 12.56 -5.06
CA LYS A 95 -9.38 13.66 -5.14
C LYS A 95 -8.59 13.63 -6.46
N LEU A 96 -8.13 12.44 -6.87
CA LEU A 96 -7.42 12.25 -8.14
C LEU A 96 -8.27 12.72 -9.34
N LYS A 97 -9.57 12.47 -9.30
CA LYS A 97 -10.51 12.94 -10.32
C LYS A 97 -10.76 14.45 -10.23
N THR A 98 -11.05 14.98 -9.05
CA THR A 98 -11.47 16.38 -8.88
C THR A 98 -10.33 17.37 -9.06
N ASP A 99 -9.17 17.06 -8.50
CA ASP A 99 -8.06 18.02 -8.39
C ASP A 99 -7.08 17.87 -9.56
N PHE A 100 -7.00 16.66 -10.13
CA PHE A 100 -6.03 16.33 -11.18
C PHE A 100 -6.67 15.89 -12.49
N GLY A 101 -8.01 15.90 -12.60
CA GLY A 101 -8.73 15.54 -13.83
C GLY A 101 -8.56 14.07 -14.25
N TYR A 102 -8.02 13.22 -13.37
CA TYR A 102 -7.70 11.85 -13.71
C TYR A 102 -8.69 10.88 -13.07
N ASN A 103 -9.67 10.42 -13.84
CA ASN A 103 -10.61 9.40 -13.38
C ASN A 103 -10.05 7.98 -13.62
N ILE A 104 -9.59 7.33 -12.55
CA ILE A 104 -9.04 5.97 -12.61
C ILE A 104 -10.07 4.92 -13.04
N TYR A 105 -11.35 5.09 -12.66
CA TYR A 105 -12.41 4.16 -13.03
C TYR A 105 -12.78 4.26 -14.52
N GLU A 106 -12.61 5.41 -15.15
CA GLU A 106 -12.81 5.54 -16.61
C GLU A 106 -11.63 4.97 -17.40
N LYS A 107 -10.41 5.17 -16.91
CA LYS A 107 -9.18 4.83 -17.64
C LYS A 107 -8.75 3.37 -17.50
N HIS A 108 -9.07 2.73 -16.38
CA HIS A 108 -8.52 1.43 -15.99
C HIS A 108 -9.60 0.43 -15.53
N LEU A 109 -10.86 0.62 -15.94
CA LEU A 109 -11.95 -0.27 -15.51
C LEU A 109 -11.66 -1.74 -15.84
N ASN A 110 -11.78 -2.62 -14.84
CA ASN A 110 -11.51 -4.05 -14.95
C ASN A 110 -10.04 -4.39 -15.29
N GLU A 111 -9.12 -3.45 -15.11
CA GLU A 111 -7.69 -3.67 -15.31
C GLU A 111 -6.97 -3.91 -13.99
N LYS A 112 -5.84 -4.61 -14.10
CA LYS A 112 -4.79 -4.63 -13.09
C LYS A 112 -3.69 -3.68 -13.54
N ILE A 113 -3.30 -2.74 -12.67
CA ILE A 113 -2.25 -1.78 -12.96
C ILE A 113 -1.24 -1.74 -11.82
N GLU A 114 0.05 -1.81 -12.15
CA GLU A 114 1.11 -1.57 -11.17
C GLU A 114 1.13 -0.08 -10.78
N LEU A 115 1.36 0.21 -9.50
CA LEU A 115 1.37 1.59 -8.99
C LEU A 115 2.34 2.49 -9.76
N ASN A 116 3.53 1.99 -10.10
CA ASN A 116 4.52 2.76 -10.86
C ASN A 116 4.00 3.13 -12.26
N SER A 117 3.29 2.22 -12.92
CA SER A 117 2.65 2.47 -14.22
C SER A 117 1.50 3.47 -14.10
N LEU A 118 0.68 3.36 -13.05
CA LEU A 118 -0.37 4.34 -12.76
C LEU A 118 0.21 5.74 -12.56
N ILE A 119 1.29 5.87 -11.78
CA ILE A 119 1.98 7.14 -11.57
C ILE A 119 2.50 7.72 -12.88
N LEU A 120 3.11 6.90 -13.75
CA LEU A 120 3.57 7.35 -15.07
C LEU A 120 2.39 7.84 -15.94
N ASN A 121 1.25 7.15 -15.90
CA ASN A 121 0.04 7.57 -16.61
C ASN A 121 -0.48 8.92 -16.10
N ILE A 122 -0.45 9.14 -14.79
CA ILE A 122 -0.84 10.42 -14.18
C ILE A 122 0.16 11.53 -14.54
N GLU A 123 1.47 11.28 -14.44
CA GLU A 123 2.51 12.25 -14.84
C GLU A 123 2.35 12.66 -16.33
N ASN A 124 2.09 11.70 -17.20
CA ASN A 124 1.84 11.96 -18.62
C ASN A 124 0.54 12.76 -18.85
N HIS A 125 -0.50 12.49 -18.06
CA HIS A 125 -1.75 13.23 -18.12
C HIS A 125 -1.60 14.69 -17.67
N LEU A 126 -0.82 14.93 -16.61
CA LEU A 126 -0.59 16.26 -16.05
C LEU A 126 0.48 17.06 -16.82
N GLY A 127 1.32 16.38 -17.60
CA GLY A 127 2.47 17.01 -18.25
C GLY A 127 3.59 17.41 -17.29
N GLU A 128 3.57 16.92 -16.04
CA GLU A 128 4.58 17.20 -15.02
C GLU A 128 5.01 15.94 -14.26
N LYS A 129 6.22 15.98 -13.69
CA LYS A 129 6.74 14.89 -12.85
C LYS A 129 6.27 15.06 -11.41
N ILE A 130 5.81 13.97 -10.82
CA ILE A 130 5.43 13.93 -9.41
C ILE A 130 6.71 13.71 -8.61
N SER A 131 7.01 14.64 -7.70
CA SER A 131 8.15 14.53 -6.81
C SER A 131 7.84 13.56 -5.65
N PRO A 132 8.76 12.66 -5.29
CA PRO A 132 8.57 11.80 -4.12
C PRO A 132 8.54 12.64 -2.84
N MET A 133 7.64 12.30 -1.91
CA MET A 133 7.57 12.90 -0.58
C MET A 133 8.18 11.98 0.49
N GLU A 134 8.80 12.56 1.51
CA GLU A 134 9.24 11.78 2.67
C GLU A 134 8.08 11.22 3.49
N THR A 135 8.30 10.05 4.06
CA THR A 135 7.32 9.26 4.79
C THR A 135 7.88 8.86 6.14
N GLU A 136 7.00 8.70 7.12
CA GLU A 136 7.36 8.26 8.49
C GLU A 136 7.77 6.78 8.54
N PHE A 137 7.54 6.06 7.43
CA PHE A 137 7.86 4.66 7.24
C PHE A 137 8.72 4.45 5.99
N PRO A 138 9.52 3.37 5.90
CA PRO A 138 10.20 3.00 4.68
C PRO A 138 9.20 2.74 3.55
N ALA A 139 9.36 3.43 2.42
CA ALA A 139 8.45 3.36 1.28
C ALA A 139 9.22 3.30 -0.03
N THR A 140 8.66 2.61 -1.03
CA THR A 140 9.18 2.65 -2.39
C THR A 140 8.98 4.03 -3.01
N ILE A 141 9.72 4.33 -4.08
CA ILE A 141 9.59 5.61 -4.80
C ILE A 141 8.15 5.81 -5.31
N GLY A 142 7.49 4.75 -5.77
CA GLY A 142 6.09 4.79 -6.20
C GLY A 142 5.16 5.26 -5.08
N ILE A 143 5.28 4.67 -3.89
CA ILE A 143 4.45 5.07 -2.73
C ILE A 143 4.76 6.50 -2.30
N LYS A 144 6.04 6.91 -2.27
CA LYS A 144 6.43 8.29 -1.95
C LYS A 144 5.84 9.30 -2.92
N LYS A 145 5.81 8.99 -4.22
CA LYS A 145 5.19 9.84 -5.25
C LYS A 145 3.67 9.88 -5.08
N TRP A 146 3.03 8.73 -4.87
CA TRP A 146 1.58 8.66 -4.64
C TRP A 146 1.15 9.51 -3.42
N ILE A 147 1.84 9.36 -2.29
CA ILE A 147 1.58 10.17 -1.09
C ILE A 147 1.81 11.66 -1.36
N GLY A 148 2.86 12.00 -2.12
CA GLY A 148 3.09 13.38 -2.54
C GLY A 148 1.92 13.97 -3.33
N LEU A 149 1.32 13.17 -4.23
CA LEU A 149 0.13 13.57 -4.98
C LEU A 149 -1.09 13.76 -4.07
N MET A 150 -1.30 12.87 -3.10
CA MET A 150 -2.45 12.92 -2.20
C MET A 150 -2.36 14.04 -1.15
N LYS A 151 -1.16 14.53 -0.84
CA LYS A 151 -0.91 15.61 0.13
C LYS A 151 -0.75 17.02 -0.48
N LYS A 152 -0.65 17.15 -1.80
CA LYS A 152 -0.76 18.44 -2.50
C LYS A 152 -2.15 19.05 -2.27
#